data_AF-A0A2W1AWN4-F1
#
_entry.id   AF-A0A2W1AWN4-F1
#
_cell.length_a   1.000
_cell.length_b   1.000
_cell.length_c   1.000
_cell.angle_alpha   90.00
_cell.angle_beta   90.00
_cell.angle_gamma   90.00
#
_symmetry.space_group_name_H-M   'P 1'
#
loop_
_entity.id
_entity.type
_entity.pdbx_description
1 polymer ?
#
loop_
_entity_poly.entity_id
_entity_poly.type
_entity_poly.pdbx_seq_one_letter_code
_entity_poly.pdbx_strand_id
1 'polypeptide(L)'
;MSKTLFTPILSGIAGLIIGFFPIYLSSTSQIDDLKSSGATLTTANEALKTEISSLGAVKTKAETLEAELSRISLKSASGGGVNLKLMLHPETKKPTVPMNEVFSFDANHAFCRVDTNHEAFIMPTFKMGDVLIEKNEFYMAMSTTSIDEFKISKDSDGKNRITITGDLDCFTEVAKAKMKLGSREVAEVAGYKIKAIDGGPGGGPSGDSFEFTVYFDPETAPVNYGVFGPEFTFTGDMVDGEITIADPR
;
A
#
# COMPACT_ATOMS: atom_id res chain seq x y z
N MET A 1 29.30 -65.47 -102.22
CA MET A 1 30.31 -64.50 -101.70
C MET A 1 29.57 -63.28 -101.16
N SER A 2 29.76 -62.97 -99.86
CA SER A 2 29.85 -61.62 -99.25
C SER A 2 28.74 -60.59 -99.59
N LYS A 3 28.02 -59.91 -98.67
CA LYS A 3 28.25 -59.53 -97.26
C LYS A 3 26.96 -58.88 -96.68
N THR A 4 26.62 -59.26 -95.43
CA THR A 4 26.16 -58.45 -94.26
C THR A 4 25.28 -57.20 -94.37
N LEU A 5 24.18 -57.17 -93.58
CA LEU A 5 23.79 -56.21 -92.49
C LEU A 5 22.32 -56.54 -92.11
N PHE A 6 21.88 -57.13 -90.98
CA PHE A 6 21.98 -56.89 -89.52
C PHE A 6 21.25 -55.64 -88.95
N THR A 7 20.01 -55.88 -88.46
CA THR A 7 19.28 -55.29 -87.28
C THR A 7 18.81 -53.81 -87.28
N PRO A 8 17.89 -53.39 -86.37
CA PRO A 8 16.66 -54.03 -85.86
C PRO A 8 15.45 -53.04 -85.76
N ILE A 9 14.22 -53.53 -85.86
CA ILE A 9 12.99 -52.80 -85.46
C ILE A 9 12.44 -53.49 -84.21
N LEU A 10 12.98 -53.19 -83.01
CA LEU A 10 12.33 -53.50 -81.72
C LEU A 10 13.06 -52.85 -80.51
N SER A 11 13.16 -51.53 -80.46
CA SER A 11 13.77 -50.84 -79.29
C SER A 11 13.10 -49.51 -78.93
N GLY A 12 11.90 -49.23 -79.46
CA GLY A 12 11.18 -47.97 -79.22
C GLY A 12 10.26 -47.94 -77.99
N ILE A 13 9.89 -49.09 -77.40
CA ILE A 13 8.87 -49.14 -76.33
C ILE A 13 9.47 -49.42 -74.94
N ALA A 14 10.66 -50.04 -74.86
CA ALA A 14 11.30 -50.32 -73.57
C ALA A 14 12.00 -49.08 -72.94
N GLY A 15 12.45 -48.12 -73.75
CA GLY A 15 13.13 -46.90 -73.27
C GLY A 15 12.20 -45.88 -72.60
N LEU A 16 10.93 -45.86 -72.96
CA LEU A 16 9.93 -44.93 -72.41
C LEU A 16 9.38 -45.41 -71.06
N ILE A 17 9.37 -46.71 -70.80
CA ILE A 17 8.94 -47.28 -69.51
C ILE A 17 10.08 -47.24 -68.48
N ILE A 18 11.35 -47.34 -68.88
CA ILE A 18 12.48 -47.38 -67.93
C ILE A 18 12.94 -45.98 -67.50
N GLY A 19 12.74 -44.94 -68.33
CA GLY A 19 13.15 -43.56 -68.00
C GLY A 19 12.09 -42.71 -67.26
N PHE A 20 10.80 -42.91 -67.53
CA PHE A 20 9.73 -42.09 -66.93
C PHE A 20 9.22 -42.62 -65.58
N PHE A 21 9.23 -43.95 -65.36
CA PHE A 21 8.78 -44.55 -64.10
C PHE A 21 9.62 -44.13 -62.87
N PRO A 22 10.97 -44.09 -62.92
CA PRO A 22 11.75 -43.66 -61.75
C PRO A 22 11.63 -42.16 -61.46
N ILE A 23 11.40 -41.33 -62.49
CA ILE A 23 11.18 -39.87 -62.32
C ILE A 23 9.80 -39.61 -61.70
N TYR A 24 8.75 -40.30 -62.16
CA TYR A 24 7.41 -40.18 -61.56
C TYR A 24 7.37 -40.68 -60.11
N LEU A 25 8.04 -41.80 -59.81
CA LEU A 25 8.13 -42.33 -58.44
C LEU A 25 8.90 -41.38 -57.51
N SER A 26 10.01 -40.78 -57.99
CA SER A 26 10.78 -39.78 -57.23
C SER A 26 9.98 -38.51 -56.96
N SER A 27 9.26 -37.98 -57.96
CA SER A 27 8.38 -36.82 -57.79
C SER A 27 7.19 -37.12 -56.88
N THR A 28 6.65 -38.34 -56.90
CA THR A 28 5.56 -38.75 -56.01
C THR A 28 6.03 -38.82 -54.55
N SER A 29 7.22 -39.39 -54.31
CA SER A 29 7.84 -39.41 -52.98
C SER A 29 8.08 -37.99 -52.44
N GLN A 30 8.60 -37.09 -53.27
CA GLN A 30 8.82 -35.69 -52.88
C GLN A 30 7.51 -34.95 -52.56
N ILE A 31 6.45 -35.22 -53.32
CA ILE A 31 5.12 -34.64 -53.08
C ILE A 31 4.53 -35.17 -51.77
N ASP A 32 4.70 -36.45 -51.47
CA ASP A 32 4.20 -37.05 -50.23
C ASP A 32 5.00 -36.58 -49.00
N ASP A 33 6.32 -36.41 -49.13
CA ASP A 33 7.17 -35.80 -48.11
C ASP A 33 6.81 -34.34 -47.84
N LEU A 34 6.51 -33.57 -48.90
CA LEU A 34 6.03 -32.18 -48.79
C LEU A 34 4.65 -32.10 -48.13
N LYS A 35 3.73 -33.01 -48.45
CA LYS A 35 2.41 -33.09 -47.79
C LYS A 35 2.54 -33.46 -46.31
N SER A 36 3.40 -34.43 -46.00
CA SER A 36 3.69 -34.85 -44.62
C SER A 36 4.32 -33.70 -43.81
N SER A 37 5.27 -32.99 -44.41
CA SER A 37 5.87 -31.80 -43.82
C SER A 37 4.83 -30.69 -43.61
N GLY A 38 3.95 -30.43 -44.58
CA GLY A 38 2.87 -29.46 -44.47
C GLY A 38 1.85 -29.78 -43.37
N ALA A 39 1.49 -31.06 -43.21
CA ALA A 39 0.62 -31.51 -42.12
C ALA A 39 1.30 -31.36 -40.74
N THR A 40 2.61 -31.62 -40.67
CA THR A 40 3.42 -31.43 -39.47
C THR A 40 3.51 -29.96 -39.08
N LEU A 41 3.78 -29.07 -40.04
CA LEU A 41 3.79 -27.62 -39.80
C LEU A 41 2.42 -27.08 -39.35
N THR A 42 1.34 -27.58 -39.95
CA THR A 42 -0.03 -27.18 -39.55
C THR A 42 -0.31 -27.57 -38.10
N THR A 43 0.06 -28.79 -37.72
CA THR A 43 -0.09 -29.29 -36.34
C THR A 43 0.76 -28.49 -35.35
N ALA A 44 2.01 -28.17 -35.72
CA ALA A 44 2.89 -27.33 -34.90
C ALA A 44 2.36 -25.90 -34.73
N ASN A 45 1.76 -25.31 -35.79
CA ASN A 45 1.15 -23.99 -35.71
C ASN A 45 -0.07 -23.95 -34.80
N GLU A 46 -0.93 -24.98 -34.83
CA GLU A 46 -2.07 -25.07 -33.90
C GLU A 46 -1.62 -25.29 -32.45
N ALA A 47 -0.55 -26.07 -32.24
CA ALA A 47 0.07 -26.23 -30.92
C ALA A 47 0.62 -24.90 -30.39
N LEU A 48 1.37 -24.15 -31.22
CA LEU A 48 1.90 -22.82 -30.87
C LEU A 48 0.78 -21.82 -30.57
N LYS A 49 -0.31 -21.83 -31.35
CA LYS A 49 -1.46 -20.95 -31.12
C LYS A 49 -2.15 -21.26 -29.79
N THR A 50 -2.23 -22.53 -29.42
CA THR A 50 -2.73 -22.97 -28.12
C THR A 50 -1.84 -22.51 -26.98
N GLU A 51 -0.52 -22.60 -27.16
CA GLU A 51 0.47 -22.14 -26.18
C GLU A 51 0.49 -20.61 -26.02
N ILE A 52 0.36 -19.85 -27.11
CA ILE A 52 0.22 -18.38 -27.07
C ILE A 52 -1.07 -17.99 -26.31
N SER A 53 -2.15 -18.72 -26.53
CA SER A 53 -3.42 -18.47 -25.84
C SER A 53 -3.33 -18.76 -24.34
N SER A 54 -2.63 -19.84 -23.95
CA SER A 54 -2.41 -20.17 -22.54
C SER A 54 -1.46 -19.17 -21.85
N LEU A 55 -0.40 -18.72 -22.54
CA LEU A 55 0.49 -17.64 -22.08
C LEU A 55 -0.26 -16.32 -21.89
N GLY A 56 -1.16 -15.97 -22.81
CA GLY A 56 -2.03 -14.79 -22.69
C GLY A 56 -2.90 -14.85 -21.43
N ALA A 57 -3.51 -16.01 -21.16
CA ALA A 57 -4.31 -16.21 -19.95
C ALA A 57 -3.48 -16.14 -18.65
N VAL A 58 -2.24 -16.64 -18.66
CA VAL A 58 -1.31 -16.53 -17.52
C VAL A 58 -0.90 -15.07 -17.30
N LYS A 59 -0.63 -14.31 -18.37
CA LYS A 59 -0.30 -12.88 -18.27
C LYS A 59 -1.43 -12.08 -17.64
N THR A 60 -2.68 -12.27 -18.08
CA THR A 60 -3.84 -11.59 -17.47
C THR A 60 -4.04 -11.96 -16.00
N LYS A 61 -3.79 -13.23 -15.63
CA LYS A 61 -3.80 -13.65 -14.23
C LYS A 61 -2.70 -12.98 -13.41
N ALA A 62 -1.49 -12.85 -13.97
CA ALA A 62 -0.39 -12.15 -13.33
C ALA A 62 -0.73 -10.68 -13.10
N GLU A 63 -1.25 -9.97 -14.11
CA GLU A 63 -1.69 -8.58 -13.99
C GLU A 63 -2.81 -8.41 -12.95
N THR A 64 -3.76 -9.35 -12.89
CA THR A 64 -4.84 -9.34 -11.88
C THR A 64 -4.29 -9.55 -10.48
N LEU A 65 -3.41 -10.55 -10.31
CA LEU A 65 -2.79 -10.85 -9.03
C LEU A 65 -1.88 -9.70 -8.56
N GLU A 66 -1.17 -9.05 -9.49
CA GLU A 66 -0.40 -7.84 -9.21
C GLU A 66 -1.30 -6.70 -8.73
N ALA A 67 -2.44 -6.48 -9.38
CA ALA A 67 -3.40 -5.47 -8.95
C ALA A 67 -3.99 -5.79 -7.56
N GLU A 68 -4.29 -7.06 -7.27
CA GLU A 68 -4.75 -7.50 -5.95
C GLU A 68 -3.66 -7.34 -4.88
N LEU A 69 -2.42 -7.73 -5.19
CA LEU A 69 -1.27 -7.55 -4.30
C LEU A 69 -1.02 -6.08 -4.00
N SER A 70 -1.11 -5.20 -5.00
CA SER A 70 -0.99 -3.76 -4.78
C SER A 70 -2.10 -3.22 -3.88
N ARG A 71 -3.35 -3.69 -4.03
CA ARG A 71 -4.45 -3.32 -3.13
C ARG A 71 -4.25 -3.82 -1.70
N ILE A 72 -3.73 -5.04 -1.53
CA ILE A 72 -3.44 -5.61 -0.21
C ILE A 72 -2.26 -4.89 0.44
N SER A 73 -1.21 -4.60 -0.33
CA SER A 73 -0.03 -3.86 0.14
C SER A 73 -0.36 -2.42 0.53
N LEU A 74 -1.32 -1.79 -0.16
CA LEU A 74 -1.83 -0.47 0.25
C LEU A 74 -2.59 -0.51 1.58
N LYS A 75 -3.04 -1.69 2.04
CA LYS A 75 -3.69 -1.88 3.35
C LYS A 75 -2.77 -2.46 4.42
N SER A 76 -1.50 -2.71 4.10
CA SER A 76 -0.56 -3.34 5.02
C SER A 76 0.29 -2.34 5.81
N ALA A 77 -0.11 -1.07 5.85
CA ALA A 77 0.49 -0.09 6.74
C ALA A 77 -0.26 -0.07 8.07
N SER A 78 0.47 -0.24 9.16
CA SER A 78 -0.09 -0.22 10.51
C SER A 78 0.99 0.19 11.49
N GLY A 79 0.58 0.74 12.62
CA GLY A 79 1.50 1.04 13.69
C GLY A 79 0.78 1.32 14.99
N GLY A 80 1.56 1.40 16.06
CA GLY A 80 1.07 1.80 17.36
C GLY A 80 2.22 1.98 18.33
N GLY A 81 1.99 2.81 19.33
CA GLY A 81 3.06 3.21 20.23
C GLY A 81 2.66 4.32 21.18
N VAL A 82 3.69 4.91 21.76
CA VAL A 82 3.58 6.02 22.71
C VAL A 82 4.53 7.12 22.29
N ASN A 83 3.97 8.28 21.98
CA ASN A 83 4.73 9.52 21.88
C ASN A 83 4.82 10.15 23.27
N LEU A 84 6.02 10.55 23.67
CA LEU A 84 6.25 11.31 24.88
C LEU A 84 6.41 12.79 24.55
N LYS A 85 5.59 13.61 25.17
CA LYS A 85 5.69 15.07 25.14
C LYS A 85 5.91 15.60 26.54
N LEU A 86 6.87 16.49 26.73
CA LEU A 86 7.15 17.10 28.03
C LEU A 86 6.39 18.42 28.19
N MET A 87 5.51 18.46 29.18
CA MET A 87 4.70 19.63 29.55
C MET A 87 5.42 20.47 30.61
N LEU A 88 5.07 21.76 30.66
CA LEU A 88 5.69 22.71 31.58
C LEU A 88 5.24 22.45 33.02
N HIS A 89 6.21 22.26 33.92
CA HIS A 89 5.93 22.10 35.35
C HIS A 89 5.43 23.42 35.98
N PRO A 90 4.41 23.41 36.84
CA PRO A 90 3.81 24.62 37.41
C PRO A 90 4.79 25.53 38.14
N GLU A 91 5.70 24.94 38.93
CA GLU A 91 6.68 25.68 39.75
C GLU A 91 7.93 26.09 38.96
N THR A 92 8.59 25.14 38.28
CA THR A 92 9.88 25.38 37.63
C THR A 92 9.76 26.03 36.24
N LYS A 93 8.56 26.00 35.63
CA LYS A 93 8.29 26.44 34.25
C LYS A 93 9.19 25.75 33.20
N LYS A 94 9.74 24.58 33.52
CA LYS A 94 10.56 23.77 32.60
C LYS A 94 9.72 22.61 32.04
N PRO A 95 9.96 22.16 30.79
CA PRO A 95 9.27 21.01 30.21
C PRO A 95 9.78 19.72 30.85
N THR A 96 9.16 19.30 31.95
CA THR A 96 9.60 18.12 32.72
C THR A 96 8.47 17.18 33.09
N VAL A 97 7.21 17.57 32.90
CA VAL A 97 6.06 16.71 33.23
C VAL A 97 5.76 15.82 32.02
N PRO A 98 5.87 14.49 32.12
CA PRO A 98 5.63 13.61 30.99
C PRO A 98 4.13 13.54 30.65
N MET A 99 3.82 13.68 29.36
CA MET A 99 2.50 13.44 28.79
C MET A 99 2.65 12.39 27.69
N ASN A 100 2.06 11.22 27.95
CA ASN A 100 2.08 10.09 27.03
C ASN A 100 0.87 10.17 26.10
N GLU A 101 1.15 10.24 24.81
CA GLU A 101 0.17 10.19 23.72
C GLU A 101 0.22 8.77 23.14
N VAL A 102 -0.76 7.94 23.49
CA VAL A 102 -0.87 6.56 23.00
C VAL A 102 -1.61 6.58 21.68
N PHE A 103 -1.05 5.96 20.65
CA PHE A 103 -1.65 5.93 19.33
C PHE A 103 -1.66 4.52 18.73
N SER A 104 -2.56 4.33 17.77
CA SER A 104 -2.49 3.21 16.82
C SER A 104 -3.22 3.57 15.54
N PHE A 105 -2.81 2.96 14.44
CA PHE A 105 -3.52 3.06 13.17
C PHE A 105 -3.37 1.77 12.36
N ASP A 106 -4.36 1.50 11.53
CA ASP A 106 -4.35 0.56 10.43
C ASP A 106 -5.22 1.10 9.28
N ALA A 107 -5.49 0.28 8.27
CA ALA A 107 -6.30 0.68 7.10
C ALA A 107 -7.78 0.96 7.39
N ASN A 108 -8.27 0.71 8.60
CA ASN A 108 -9.69 0.81 8.97
C ASN A 108 -9.91 1.68 10.22
N HIS A 109 -8.93 1.79 11.11
CA HIS A 109 -9.04 2.52 12.37
C HIS A 109 -7.79 3.33 12.63
N ALA A 110 -7.94 4.50 13.23
CA ALA A 110 -6.87 5.11 14.00
C ALA A 110 -7.41 5.75 15.27
N PHE A 111 -6.54 5.84 16.28
CA PHE A 111 -6.83 6.57 17.50
C PHE A 111 -5.58 7.23 18.04
N CYS A 112 -5.79 8.29 18.80
CA CYS A 112 -4.77 8.90 19.66
C CYS A 112 -5.44 9.30 20.96
N ARG A 113 -4.84 8.93 22.09
CA ARG A 113 -5.35 9.28 23.41
C ARG A 113 -4.26 9.77 24.33
N VAL A 114 -4.63 10.70 25.19
CA VAL A 114 -3.88 11.10 26.36
C VAL A 114 -4.70 10.67 27.57
N ASP A 115 -4.18 9.69 28.29
CA ASP A 115 -4.79 9.22 29.52
C ASP A 115 -4.73 10.30 30.61
N THR A 116 -5.49 10.09 31.68
CA THR A 116 -5.63 11.10 32.72
C THR A 116 -4.29 11.45 33.37
N ASN A 117 -3.96 12.75 33.41
CA ASN A 117 -2.65 13.22 33.86
C ASN A 117 -2.40 12.94 35.36
N HIS A 118 -1.23 12.40 35.69
CA HIS A 118 -0.88 12.06 37.09
C HIS A 118 -0.21 13.19 37.87
N GLU A 119 0.26 14.22 37.17
CA GLU A 119 0.93 15.40 37.71
C GLU A 119 0.33 16.66 37.10
N ALA A 120 0.35 17.75 37.86
CA ALA A 120 -0.13 19.04 37.38
C ALA A 120 0.86 19.63 36.35
N PHE A 121 0.34 20.31 35.34
CA PHE A 121 1.16 20.95 34.31
C PHE A 121 0.50 22.22 33.79
N ILE A 122 1.28 23.03 33.08
CA ILE A 122 0.78 24.21 32.37
C ILE A 122 0.54 23.83 30.92
N MET A 123 -0.69 24.00 30.48
CA MET A 123 -1.12 23.78 29.10
C MET A 123 -1.28 25.15 28.40
N PRO A 124 -0.53 25.41 27.33
CA PRO A 124 -0.83 26.55 26.47
C PRO A 124 -2.14 26.26 25.71
N THR A 125 -3.12 27.13 25.85
CA THR A 125 -4.42 27.01 25.18
C THR A 125 -4.67 28.20 24.25
N PHE A 126 -5.45 27.99 23.20
CA PHE A 126 -5.67 28.99 22.16
C PHE A 126 -6.45 30.22 22.65
N LYS A 127 -7.60 30.02 23.31
CA LYS A 127 -8.45 31.14 23.77
C LYS A 127 -8.18 31.57 25.22
N MET A 128 -7.63 30.71 26.07
CA MET A 128 -7.48 30.97 27.51
C MET A 128 -6.03 31.27 27.91
N GLY A 129 -5.07 31.19 26.98
CA GLY A 129 -3.64 31.33 27.27
C GLY A 129 -3.11 30.14 28.07
N ASP A 130 -2.10 30.37 28.90
CA ASP A 130 -1.51 29.35 29.74
C ASP A 130 -2.44 28.97 30.90
N VAL A 131 -2.91 27.74 30.91
CA VAL A 131 -3.83 27.20 31.92
C VAL A 131 -3.11 26.18 32.79
N LEU A 132 -3.20 26.35 34.11
CA LEU A 132 -2.83 25.30 35.06
C LEU A 132 -3.88 24.18 35.03
N ILE A 133 -3.42 22.98 34.71
CA ILE A 133 -4.17 21.72 34.78
C ILE A 133 -3.70 21.01 36.05
N GLU A 134 -4.59 20.79 37.02
CA GLU A 134 -4.22 20.04 38.22
C GLU A 134 -4.12 18.55 37.93
N LYS A 135 -3.64 17.80 38.91
CA LYS A 135 -3.62 16.34 38.84
C LYS A 135 -5.02 15.77 38.57
N ASN A 136 -5.09 14.84 37.63
CA ASN A 136 -6.29 14.15 37.16
C ASN A 136 -7.37 15.03 36.51
N GLU A 137 -6.99 16.21 36.01
CA GLU A 137 -7.92 17.18 35.43
C GLU A 137 -7.91 17.23 33.90
N PHE A 138 -7.03 16.51 33.21
CA PHE A 138 -6.98 16.45 31.76
C PHE A 138 -7.13 15.03 31.24
N TYR A 139 -7.98 14.87 30.23
CA TYR A 139 -8.13 13.64 29.45
C TYR A 139 -8.50 14.00 28.03
N MET A 140 -7.99 13.21 27.08
CA MET A 140 -8.39 13.33 25.70
C MET A 140 -8.33 11.98 25.01
N ALA A 141 -9.35 11.66 24.20
CA ALA A 141 -9.32 10.53 23.30
C ALA A 141 -9.92 10.93 21.96
N MET A 142 -9.25 10.51 20.89
CA MET A 142 -9.67 10.75 19.52
C MET A 142 -9.73 9.41 18.81
N SER A 143 -10.83 9.16 18.10
CA SER A 143 -11.00 7.95 17.30
C SER A 143 -11.59 8.31 15.96
N THR A 144 -11.01 7.79 14.89
CA THR A 144 -11.47 8.04 13.53
C THR A 144 -12.86 7.47 13.31
N THR A 145 -13.74 8.26 12.69
CA THR A 145 -15.06 7.84 12.24
C THR A 145 -15.07 7.54 10.74
N SER A 146 -14.14 8.14 9.97
CA SER A 146 -13.90 7.84 8.57
C SER A 146 -12.40 7.81 8.21
N ILE A 147 -12.12 7.17 7.07
CA ILE A 147 -10.83 7.23 6.38
C ILE A 147 -11.14 7.56 4.91
N ASP A 148 -10.83 8.78 4.50
CA ASP A 148 -11.08 9.28 3.14
C ASP A 148 -9.86 9.06 2.24
N GLU A 149 -8.65 9.26 2.79
CA GLU A 149 -7.39 8.97 2.11
C GLU A 149 -6.55 8.03 2.98
N PHE A 150 -5.96 7.00 2.35
CA PHE A 150 -4.96 6.13 2.94
C PHE A 150 -3.84 5.93 1.91
N LYS A 151 -2.78 6.72 2.02
CA LYS A 151 -1.78 6.88 0.96
C LYS A 151 -0.38 6.59 1.43
N ILE A 152 0.22 5.53 0.85
CA ILE A 152 1.63 5.19 1.04
C ILE A 152 2.48 5.96 0.04
N SER A 153 3.62 6.48 0.48
CA SER A 153 4.60 7.21 -0.32
C SER A 153 6.01 6.95 0.20
N LYS A 154 7.03 7.29 -0.59
CA LYS A 154 8.41 7.41 -0.10
C LYS A 154 8.73 8.87 0.19
N ASP A 155 9.48 9.11 1.25
CA ASP A 155 10.04 10.42 1.55
C ASP A 155 11.30 10.71 0.73
N SER A 156 11.79 11.95 0.77
CA SER A 156 13.06 12.34 0.12
C SER A 156 14.24 11.47 0.55
N ASP A 157 14.19 10.96 1.78
CA ASP A 157 15.25 10.16 2.40
C ASP A 157 15.05 8.66 2.15
N GLY A 158 14.08 8.28 1.31
CA GLY A 158 13.81 6.89 0.91
C GLY A 158 12.96 6.09 1.91
N LYS A 159 12.66 6.65 3.09
CA LYS A 159 11.79 6.05 4.11
C LYS A 159 10.34 5.94 3.62
N ASN A 160 9.64 4.89 4.07
CA ASN A 160 8.23 4.72 3.75
C ASN A 160 7.38 5.60 4.68
N ARG A 161 6.35 6.22 4.12
CA ARG A 161 5.46 7.13 4.82
C ARG A 161 4.02 6.85 4.44
N ILE A 162 3.14 6.88 5.43
CA ILE A 162 1.69 6.86 5.25
C ILE A 162 1.11 8.23 5.55
N THR A 163 0.14 8.66 4.75
CA THR A 163 -0.75 9.79 5.06
C THR A 163 -2.17 9.28 5.12
N ILE A 164 -2.88 9.60 6.20
CA ILE A 164 -4.28 9.22 6.40
C ILE A 164 -5.06 10.49 6.70
N THR A 165 -6.22 10.67 6.06
CA THR A 165 -7.13 11.78 6.36
C THR A 165 -8.56 11.30 6.48
N GLY A 166 -9.37 12.04 7.22
CA GLY A 166 -10.81 11.79 7.35
C GLY A 166 -11.40 12.62 8.49
N ASP A 167 -12.48 12.10 9.06
CA ASP A 167 -13.17 12.66 10.21
C ASP A 167 -12.97 11.80 11.46
N LEU A 168 -13.07 12.43 12.63
CA LEU A 168 -12.95 11.79 13.94
C LEU A 168 -13.92 12.34 14.97
N ASP A 169 -14.11 11.54 16.01
CA ASP A 169 -14.75 11.94 17.26
C ASP A 169 -13.66 12.28 18.29
N CYS A 170 -13.73 13.47 18.88
CA CYS A 170 -12.82 13.95 19.90
C CYS A 170 -13.54 14.12 21.25
N PHE A 171 -13.13 13.32 22.23
CA PHE A 171 -13.58 13.37 23.62
C PHE A 171 -12.51 14.09 24.46
N THR A 172 -12.76 15.33 24.84
CA THR A 172 -11.82 16.12 25.65
C THR A 172 -12.49 16.51 26.94
N GLU A 173 -11.82 16.26 28.06
CA GLU A 173 -12.24 16.70 29.37
C GLU A 173 -11.12 17.51 30.02
N VAL A 174 -11.45 18.76 30.35
CA VAL A 174 -10.63 19.62 31.19
C VAL A 174 -11.44 19.99 32.42
N ALA A 175 -11.17 19.32 33.53
CA ALA A 175 -11.70 19.72 34.83
C ALA A 175 -10.88 20.88 35.39
N LYS A 176 -11.54 21.75 36.15
CA LYS A 176 -10.89 22.76 36.99
C LYS A 176 -11.76 22.88 38.22
N ALA A 177 -11.18 23.16 39.39
CA ALA A 177 -11.81 23.22 40.72
C ALA A 177 -13.27 23.76 40.85
N LYS A 178 -13.84 24.49 39.88
CA LYS A 178 -15.27 24.90 39.83
C LYS A 178 -15.96 24.78 38.45
N MET A 179 -15.30 24.25 37.43
CA MET A 179 -15.86 24.11 36.08
C MET A 179 -15.28 22.90 35.36
N LYS A 180 -16.11 22.24 34.56
CA LYS A 180 -15.71 21.15 33.67
C LYS A 180 -15.94 21.62 32.24
N LEU A 181 -14.89 21.62 31.43
CA LEU A 181 -14.96 21.91 30.00
C LEU A 181 -14.88 20.59 29.24
N GLY A 182 -15.82 20.40 28.30
CA GLY A 182 -15.92 19.18 27.51
C GLY A 182 -16.43 17.95 28.28
N SER A 183 -16.25 16.78 27.70
CA SER A 183 -16.79 15.51 28.18
C SER A 183 -15.95 14.32 27.71
N ARG A 184 -15.95 13.25 28.51
CA ARG A 184 -15.45 11.93 28.09
C ARG A 184 -16.48 11.11 27.32
N GLU A 185 -17.75 11.54 27.36
CA GLU A 185 -18.90 10.77 26.85
C GLU A 185 -19.54 11.43 25.62
N VAL A 186 -19.35 12.74 25.45
CA VAL A 186 -19.89 13.51 24.34
C VAL A 186 -18.72 13.99 23.49
N ALA A 187 -18.64 13.50 22.26
CA ALA A 187 -17.61 13.87 21.32
C ALA A 187 -17.93 15.19 20.61
N GLU A 188 -16.90 15.93 20.24
CA GLU A 188 -16.96 16.93 19.19
C GLU A 188 -16.33 16.35 17.91
N VAL A 189 -16.92 16.67 16.76
CA VAL A 189 -16.45 16.17 15.46
C VAL A 189 -15.38 17.08 14.89
N ALA A 190 -14.31 16.50 14.37
CA ALA A 190 -13.20 17.22 13.75
C ALA A 190 -12.64 16.46 12.54
N GLY A 191 -12.02 17.19 11.61
CA GLY A 191 -11.23 16.58 10.54
C GLY A 191 -9.81 16.27 11.02
N TYR A 192 -9.12 15.33 10.38
CA TYR A 192 -7.75 14.98 10.76
C TYR A 192 -6.82 14.66 9.62
N LYS A 193 -5.53 14.67 9.94
CA LYS A 193 -4.44 14.16 9.12
C LYS A 193 -3.40 13.45 9.99
N ILE A 194 -3.20 12.17 9.74
CA ILE A 194 -2.10 11.39 10.28
C ILE A 194 -0.97 11.36 9.27
N LYS A 195 0.26 11.49 9.77
CA LYS A 195 1.47 11.10 9.05
C LYS A 195 2.25 10.15 9.93
N ALA A 196 2.64 9.01 9.37
CA ALA A 196 3.54 8.09 10.05
C ALA A 196 4.70 7.70 9.13
N ILE A 197 5.89 7.56 9.70
CA ILE A 197 7.13 7.20 9.02
C ILE A 197 7.61 5.86 9.57
N ASP A 198 8.01 4.97 8.67
CA ASP A 198 8.69 3.71 8.97
C ASP A 198 10.21 3.92 8.74
N GLY A 199 10.96 3.88 9.83
CA GLY A 199 12.42 3.95 9.90
C GLY A 199 13.11 2.58 9.79
N GLY A 200 12.34 1.51 9.68
CA GLY A 200 12.79 0.13 9.72
C GLY A 200 12.70 -0.48 11.13
N PRO A 201 13.06 -1.78 11.26
CA PRO A 201 12.84 -2.52 12.50
C PRO A 201 13.45 -1.85 13.73
N GLY A 202 12.65 -1.66 14.80
CA GLY A 202 13.14 -1.16 16.10
C GLY A 202 12.53 0.17 16.55
N GLY A 203 11.43 0.60 15.93
CA GLY A 203 10.57 1.65 16.45
C GLY A 203 11.19 3.04 16.41
N GLY A 204 10.89 3.84 17.43
CA GLY A 204 11.32 5.22 17.53
C GLY A 204 12.84 5.39 17.43
N PRO A 205 13.65 4.54 18.10
CA PRO A 205 15.11 4.52 17.95
C PRO A 205 15.61 4.29 16.52
N SER A 206 14.86 3.52 15.71
CA SER A 206 15.16 3.30 14.28
C SER A 206 14.65 4.44 13.38
N GLY A 207 13.93 5.40 13.97
CA GLY A 207 13.47 6.61 13.30
C GLY A 207 12.06 6.50 12.74
N ASP A 208 11.23 5.64 13.34
CA ASP A 208 9.78 5.70 13.21
C ASP A 208 9.26 7.00 13.84
N SER A 209 8.21 7.56 13.26
CA SER A 209 7.54 8.73 13.84
C SER A 209 6.06 8.75 13.52
N PHE A 210 5.29 9.38 14.41
CA PHE A 210 3.85 9.53 14.29
C PHE A 210 3.44 10.96 14.60
N GLU A 211 2.69 11.57 13.68
CA GLU A 211 2.07 12.88 13.83
C GLU A 211 0.57 12.73 13.60
N PHE A 212 -0.24 13.20 14.55
CA PHE A 212 -1.69 13.25 14.44
C PHE A 212 -2.13 14.70 14.50
N THR A 213 -2.39 15.30 13.34
CA THR A 213 -2.91 16.66 13.23
C THR A 213 -4.44 16.63 13.18
N VAL A 214 -5.07 17.49 13.98
CA VAL A 214 -6.54 17.63 14.04
C VAL A 214 -6.92 19.07 13.72
N TYR A 215 -8.00 19.21 12.95
CA TYR A 215 -8.55 20.48 12.50
C TYR A 215 -9.91 20.69 13.16
N PHE A 216 -9.98 21.67 14.06
CA PHE A 216 -11.20 21.97 14.80
C PHE A 216 -11.94 23.14 14.16
N ASP A 217 -13.24 22.96 13.92
CA ASP A 217 -14.13 24.03 13.50
C ASP A 217 -14.83 24.63 14.74
N PRO A 218 -14.92 25.97 14.87
CA PRO A 218 -15.51 26.59 16.06
C PRO A 218 -17.03 26.36 16.20
N GLU A 219 -17.73 25.96 15.14
CA GLU A 219 -19.16 25.64 15.16
C GLU A 219 -19.41 24.18 15.59
N THR A 220 -18.61 23.23 15.08
CA THR A 220 -18.80 21.79 15.38
C THR A 220 -17.98 21.29 16.56
N ALA A 221 -16.87 21.95 16.88
CA ALA A 221 -15.96 21.61 17.97
C ALA A 221 -15.54 22.84 18.81
N PRO A 222 -16.50 23.62 19.36
CA PRO A 222 -16.20 24.85 20.08
C PRO A 222 -15.27 24.69 21.30
N VAL A 223 -15.37 23.57 22.02
CA VAL A 223 -14.51 23.31 23.20
C VAL A 223 -13.08 23.04 22.75
N ASN A 224 -12.89 22.08 21.86
CA ASN A 224 -11.56 21.74 21.34
C ASN A 224 -10.92 22.90 20.58
N TYR A 225 -11.70 23.66 19.79
CA TYR A 225 -11.23 24.89 19.17
C TYR A 225 -10.75 25.92 20.21
N GLY A 226 -11.43 26.03 21.34
CA GLY A 226 -11.03 26.93 22.43
C GLY A 226 -9.73 26.51 23.11
N VAL A 227 -9.50 25.20 23.23
CA VAL A 227 -8.31 24.61 23.86
C VAL A 227 -7.13 24.61 22.91
N PHE A 228 -7.28 24.02 21.73
CA PHE A 228 -6.20 23.71 20.80
C PHE A 228 -6.06 24.71 19.64
N GLY A 229 -7.13 25.45 19.31
CA GLY A 229 -7.18 26.33 18.15
C GLY A 229 -7.68 25.63 16.89
N PRO A 230 -7.54 26.26 15.71
CA PRO A 230 -8.03 25.70 14.45
C PRO A 230 -7.25 24.45 13.99
N GLU A 231 -6.00 24.31 14.40
CA GLU A 231 -5.13 23.20 14.03
C GLU A 231 -4.19 22.87 15.20
N PHE A 232 -4.08 21.59 15.53
CA PHE A 232 -3.12 21.12 16.53
C PHE A 232 -2.57 19.75 16.17
N THR A 233 -1.26 19.59 16.36
CA THR A 233 -0.55 18.33 16.08
C THR A 233 -0.12 17.68 17.38
N PHE A 234 -0.64 16.48 17.61
CA PHE A 234 -0.17 15.54 18.62
C PHE A 234 1.05 14.82 18.06
N THR A 235 2.18 15.03 18.73
CA THR A 235 3.50 14.62 18.31
C THR A 235 4.42 14.66 19.53
N GLY A 236 5.51 13.93 19.46
CA GLY A 236 6.53 13.84 20.48
C GLY A 236 7.60 12.85 20.07
N ASP A 237 8.47 12.53 21.01
CA ASP A 237 9.46 11.47 20.78
C ASP A 237 8.75 10.12 20.92
N MET A 238 8.82 9.28 19.89
CA MET A 238 8.25 7.93 19.96
C MET A 238 9.14 7.08 20.88
N VAL A 239 8.68 6.84 22.11
CA VAL A 239 9.47 6.15 23.16
C VAL A 239 9.19 4.66 23.24
N ASP A 240 8.05 4.23 22.69
CA ASP A 240 7.64 2.83 22.59
C ASP A 240 6.75 2.63 21.35
N GLY A 241 6.76 1.42 20.80
CA GLY A 241 5.98 1.06 19.61
C GLY A 241 6.80 0.85 18.35
N GLU A 242 6.07 0.57 17.26
CA GLU A 242 6.60 0.25 15.93
C GLU A 242 5.59 0.70 14.88
N ILE A 243 6.10 1.17 13.75
CA ILE A 243 5.36 1.48 12.54
C ILE A 243 5.89 0.61 11.41
N THR A 244 5.01 -0.10 10.73
CA THR A 244 5.38 -0.91 9.57
C THR A 244 4.59 -0.44 8.35
N ILE A 245 5.32 -0.07 7.30
CA ILE A 245 4.76 0.43 6.05
C ILE A 245 5.44 -0.33 4.90
N ALA A 246 4.65 -1.10 4.17
CA ALA A 246 5.15 -1.80 2.99
C ALA A 246 5.71 -0.83 1.96
N ASP A 247 6.74 -1.28 1.22
CA ASP A 247 7.33 -0.48 0.16
C ASP A 247 6.27 -0.10 -0.89
N PRO A 248 6.09 1.20 -1.19
CA PRO A 248 5.29 1.62 -2.32
C PRO A 248 5.98 1.14 -3.60
N ARG A 249 5.30 0.25 -4.32
CA ARG A 249 5.72 -0.23 -5.65
C ARG A 249 5.29 0.74 -6.74
#